data_AF-A0A847EXS3-F1
#
_entry.id   AF-A0A847EXS3-F1
#
_cell.length_a   1.000
_cell.length_b   1.000
_cell.length_c   1.000
_cell.angle_alpha   90.00
_cell.angle_beta   90.00
_cell.angle_gamma   90.00
#
_symmetry.space_group_name_H-M   'P 1'
#
loop_
_entity.id
_entity.type
_entity.pdbx_description
1 polymer ?
#
loop_
_entity_poly.entity_id
_entity_poly.type
_entity_poly.pdbx_seq_one_letter_code
_entity_poly.pdbx_strand_id
1 'polypeptide(L)'
;MIRLRTTRGFVISLLVGLFFVAPVQAQNIWQIQDNGLTLIHFGKRFDYLLPHVVQTYHNARQFHGTLWDYPDSTDTYVILSDFEDMGHGGALVMPFSQVQLGVAPYSFAFSIIPSNERFQWLFNHELTHVVMADKTNPQDRFFRSLLQGKIRRNEENPLSAFWSYLTTPRWYAPRWFHEGIACFMETWMSGGMGRAMGTYDEMYFRSIVNGGQRLYSLIGLETEGTTIDFQVGANAYLYGSRFITYLAYAEGVDKLKAFYSRSDSSKAFYAQQFKQVYGRSIHQVWKEWMEWERKFQEENLARIKAYPLSPFRSLTDKPLGNVSKLAFNPSTGKLYAAINYPGILSQVSEIDVQSGRIRKLATLDSPELYYSTHLAYNAADEKVYFTEQNSKFRSLVEVDVRSGRKKTLHPMTRTGNLVFNPTDKSLWGVRHDNGNATLVTLPAPYDKIVP
;
A
#
# COMPACT_ATOMS: atom_id res chain seq x y z
N MET A 1 10.44 67.43 37.70
CA MET A 1 11.38 66.42 38.26
C MET A 1 10.85 65.03 37.94
N ILE A 2 11.15 64.45 36.76
CA ILE A 2 11.05 63.00 36.51
C ILE A 2 12.24 62.63 35.63
N ARG A 3 13.19 61.90 36.21
CA ARG A 3 14.41 61.38 35.58
C ARG A 3 14.04 60.19 34.71
N LEU A 4 14.48 60.20 33.44
CA LEU A 4 14.70 58.97 32.69
C LEU A 4 15.82 58.17 33.34
N ARG A 5 15.56 56.89 33.65
CA ARG A 5 16.60 55.89 33.95
C ARG A 5 16.30 54.58 33.21
N THR A 6 17.34 54.14 32.50
CA THR A 6 17.73 52.74 32.24
C THR A 6 16.98 51.91 31.20
N THR A 7 17.22 52.20 29.91
CA THR A 7 17.17 51.26 28.78
C THR A 7 18.54 50.60 28.55
N ARG A 8 19.05 49.82 29.52
CA ARG A 8 20.25 48.98 29.32
C ARG A 8 20.14 47.53 29.81
N GLY A 9 19.17 47.20 30.67
CA GLY A 9 18.97 45.81 31.14
C GLY A 9 18.18 44.90 30.20
N PHE A 10 17.28 45.47 29.39
CA PHE A 10 16.38 44.68 28.55
C PHE A 10 17.00 44.21 27.23
N VAL A 11 17.97 44.96 26.69
CA VAL A 11 18.66 44.61 25.43
C VAL A 11 19.72 43.51 25.65
N ILE A 12 20.35 43.46 26.83
CA ILE A 12 21.34 42.43 27.16
C ILE A 12 20.67 41.08 27.43
N SER A 13 19.47 41.06 28.03
CA SER A 13 18.73 39.81 28.26
C SER A 13 18.23 39.14 26.97
N LEU A 14 17.92 39.93 25.94
CA LEU A 14 17.52 39.41 24.62
C LEU A 14 18.72 38.89 23.81
N LEU A 15 19.91 39.48 23.99
CA LEU A 15 21.14 39.03 23.34
C LEU A 15 21.75 37.77 23.98
N VAL A 16 21.62 37.58 25.30
CA VAL A 16 22.09 36.35 25.98
C VAL A 16 21.17 35.16 25.71
N GLY A 17 19.87 35.39 25.49
CA GLY A 17 18.92 34.34 25.05
C GLY A 17 19.22 33.76 23.66
N LEU A 18 19.92 34.50 22.79
CA LEU A 18 20.35 34.03 21.47
C LEU A 18 21.57 33.09 21.51
N PHE A 19 22.31 33.04 22.63
CA PHE A 19 23.49 32.17 22.78
C PHE A 19 23.22 30.85 23.48
N PHE A 20 22.01 30.65 24.03
CA PHE A 20 21.55 29.38 24.60
C PHE A 20 20.52 28.68 23.71
N VAL A 21 20.69 28.76 22.40
CA VAL A 21 20.11 27.74 21.52
C VAL A 21 20.92 26.48 21.74
N ALA A 22 20.49 25.64 22.70
CA ALA A 22 20.93 24.26 22.73
C ALA A 22 20.80 23.72 21.30
N PRO A 23 21.80 23.01 20.74
CA PRO A 23 21.65 22.40 19.44
C PRO A 23 20.47 21.45 19.56
N VAL A 24 19.30 21.90 19.08
CA VAL A 24 18.22 21.01 18.73
C VAL A 24 18.90 20.08 17.74
N GLN A 25 19.07 18.81 18.11
CA GLN A 25 19.55 17.81 17.17
C GLN A 25 18.47 17.67 16.11
N ALA A 26 18.52 18.57 15.12
CA ALA A 26 17.70 18.48 13.95
C ALA A 26 18.16 17.23 13.21
N GLN A 27 17.21 16.36 12.87
CA GLN A 27 17.50 15.24 12.00
C GLN A 27 17.96 15.81 10.67
N ASN A 28 19.20 15.51 10.27
CA ASN A 28 19.73 15.97 9.00
C ASN A 28 18.92 15.32 7.86
N ILE A 29 18.30 16.17 7.04
CA ILE A 29 17.69 15.79 5.77
C ILE A 29 18.79 15.89 4.72
N TRP A 30 19.07 14.77 4.07
CA TRP A 30 20.09 14.67 3.03
C TRP A 30 19.42 14.61 1.67
N GLN A 31 20.14 15.11 0.67
CA GLN A 31 19.67 15.15 -0.70
C GLN A 31 20.76 14.65 -1.65
N ILE A 32 20.39 13.75 -2.54
CA ILE A 32 21.21 13.35 -3.69
C ILE A 32 20.51 13.86 -4.94
N GLN A 33 21.24 14.55 -5.81
CA GLN A 33 20.77 14.97 -7.13
C GLN A 33 21.53 14.17 -8.19
N ASP A 34 20.79 13.51 -9.07
CA ASP A 34 21.37 12.69 -10.14
C ASP A 34 20.42 12.57 -11.34
N ASN A 35 20.72 13.27 -12.44
CA ASN A 35 20.04 13.14 -13.73
C ASN A 35 18.50 13.02 -13.66
N GLY A 36 17.82 14.08 -13.21
CA GLY A 36 16.35 14.09 -13.08
C GLY A 36 15.82 13.42 -11.81
N LEU A 37 16.68 12.90 -10.93
CA LEU A 37 16.34 12.45 -9.58
C LEU A 37 16.75 13.50 -8.55
N THR A 38 15.84 13.83 -7.64
CA THR A 38 16.17 14.42 -6.35
C THR A 38 15.74 13.46 -5.24
N LEU A 39 16.69 12.70 -4.69
CA LEU A 39 16.45 11.72 -3.63
C LEU A 39 16.65 12.37 -2.26
N ILE A 40 15.59 12.37 -1.45
CA ILE A 40 15.54 12.92 -0.09
C ILE A 40 15.49 11.76 0.90
N HIS A 41 16.40 11.76 1.88
CA HIS A 41 16.44 10.73 2.92
C HIS A 41 16.86 11.29 4.28
N PHE A 42 16.53 10.57 5.35
CA PHE A 42 16.72 11.03 6.74
C PHE A 42 17.89 10.32 7.41
N GLY A 43 19.00 11.06 7.61
CA GLY A 43 20.21 10.54 8.22
C GLY A 43 20.96 9.49 7.38
N LYS A 44 22.07 8.99 7.94
CA LYS A 44 22.97 8.00 7.33
C LYS A 44 22.43 6.55 7.37
N ARG A 45 21.26 6.33 7.96
CA ARG A 45 20.69 4.99 8.14
C ARG A 45 20.42 4.31 6.78
N PHE A 46 20.13 5.10 5.74
CA PHE A 46 19.79 4.59 4.42
C PHE A 46 20.99 4.42 3.47
N ASP A 47 22.21 4.84 3.85
CA ASP A 47 23.38 4.92 2.96
C ASP A 47 23.64 3.62 2.18
N TYR A 48 23.40 2.47 2.83
CA TYR A 48 23.59 1.15 2.22
C TYR A 48 22.60 0.81 1.09
N LEU A 49 21.43 1.47 1.06
CA LEU A 49 20.38 1.27 0.05
C LEU A 49 20.45 2.27 -1.10
N LEU A 50 21.03 3.47 -0.88
CA LEU A 50 20.92 4.58 -1.83
C LEU A 50 21.40 4.23 -3.24
N PRO A 51 22.56 3.56 -3.45
CA PRO A 51 23.01 3.22 -4.80
C PRO A 51 22.00 2.35 -5.56
N HIS A 52 21.39 1.39 -4.85
CA HIS A 52 20.40 0.48 -5.44
C HIS A 52 19.07 1.20 -5.74
N VAL A 53 18.63 2.10 -4.85
CA VAL A 53 17.44 2.94 -5.09
C VAL A 53 17.65 3.85 -6.31
N VAL A 54 18.81 4.50 -6.42
CA VAL A 54 19.14 5.36 -7.57
C VAL A 54 19.16 4.55 -8.87
N GLN A 55 19.78 3.37 -8.87
CA GLN A 55 19.84 2.52 -10.06
C GLN A 55 18.45 2.03 -10.50
N THR A 56 17.62 1.57 -9.56
CA THR A 56 16.27 1.07 -9.87
C THR A 56 15.35 2.19 -10.37
N TYR A 57 15.49 3.42 -9.85
CA TYR A 57 14.84 4.61 -10.41
C TYR A 57 15.23 4.82 -11.88
N HIS A 58 16.53 4.83 -12.18
CA HIS A 58 17.02 5.08 -13.55
C HIS A 58 16.61 3.99 -14.53
N ASN A 59 16.61 2.72 -14.11
CA ASN A 59 16.14 1.61 -14.93
C ASN A 59 14.67 1.82 -15.36
N ALA A 60 13.79 2.10 -14.39
CA ALA A 60 12.38 2.33 -14.65
C ALA A 60 12.17 3.61 -15.48
N ARG A 61 12.93 4.68 -15.18
CA ARG A 61 12.85 5.94 -15.92
C ARG A 61 13.27 5.78 -17.39
N GLN A 62 14.39 5.13 -17.67
CA GLN A 62 14.87 4.86 -19.02
C GLN A 62 13.85 4.07 -19.84
N PHE A 63 13.24 3.05 -19.23
CA PHE A 63 12.20 2.27 -19.86
C PHE A 63 10.99 3.14 -20.21
N HIS A 64 10.53 3.99 -19.28
CA HIS A 64 9.44 4.92 -19.56
C HIS A 64 9.78 5.97 -20.61
N GLY A 65 11.01 6.50 -20.61
CA GLY A 65 11.49 7.43 -21.63
C GLY A 65 11.41 6.82 -23.04
N THR A 66 11.83 5.56 -23.17
CA THR A 66 11.80 4.81 -24.44
C THR A 66 10.39 4.42 -24.87
N LEU A 67 9.58 3.91 -23.94
CA LEU A 67 8.25 3.37 -24.27
C LEU A 67 7.21 4.48 -24.52
N TRP A 68 7.32 5.57 -23.75
CA TRP A 68 6.30 6.63 -23.68
C TRP A 68 6.81 7.99 -24.14
N ASP A 69 8.01 8.13 -24.71
CA ASP A 69 8.59 9.42 -25.10
C ASP A 69 8.51 10.45 -23.96
N TYR A 70 8.79 10.01 -22.72
CA TYR A 70 8.71 10.86 -21.54
C TYR A 70 10.03 11.61 -21.35
N PRO A 71 10.05 12.96 -21.29
CA PRO A 71 11.31 13.72 -21.35
C PRO A 71 12.22 13.50 -20.14
N ASP A 72 13.52 13.30 -20.38
CA ASP A 72 14.53 13.12 -19.33
C ASP A 72 14.74 14.37 -18.45
N SER A 73 14.39 15.56 -18.95
CA SER A 73 14.49 16.82 -18.21
C SER A 73 13.47 16.98 -17.08
N THR A 74 12.56 16.02 -16.88
CA THR A 74 11.53 16.13 -15.84
C THR A 74 12.02 15.58 -14.51
N ASP A 75 12.35 16.48 -13.59
CA ASP A 75 12.76 16.17 -12.22
C ASP A 75 11.66 15.44 -11.44
N THR A 76 12.06 14.36 -10.74
CA THR A 76 11.22 13.63 -9.80
C THR A 76 11.88 13.64 -8.42
N TYR A 77 11.12 14.08 -7.42
CA TYR A 77 11.53 14.04 -6.03
C TYR A 77 11.17 12.68 -5.43
N VAL A 78 12.16 11.93 -4.98
CA VAL A 78 11.94 10.65 -4.30
C VAL A 78 12.20 10.82 -2.82
N ILE A 79 11.25 10.46 -1.96
CA ILE A 79 11.40 10.54 -0.50
C ILE A 79 11.48 9.12 0.05
N LEU A 80 12.57 8.80 0.75
CA LEU A 80 12.73 7.53 1.46
C LEU A 80 12.42 7.70 2.95
N SER A 81 11.58 6.82 3.48
CA SER A 81 11.23 6.81 4.90
C SER A 81 11.14 5.40 5.47
N ASP A 82 11.26 5.29 6.79
CA ASP A 82 11.11 4.04 7.56
C ASP A 82 10.18 4.28 8.77
N PHE A 83 9.08 5.01 8.53
CA PHE A 83 8.10 5.38 9.56
C PHE A 83 6.97 4.36 9.73
N GLU A 84 7.01 3.29 8.95
CA GLU A 84 6.00 2.24 8.90
C GLU A 84 6.69 0.88 8.96
N ASP A 85 6.01 -0.13 9.46
CA ASP A 85 6.60 -1.47 9.58
C ASP A 85 6.34 -2.36 8.37
N MET A 86 5.67 -1.80 7.36
CA MET A 86 5.37 -2.39 6.08
C MET A 86 5.82 -1.44 4.98
N GLY A 87 6.36 -2.00 3.90
CA GLY A 87 6.68 -1.22 2.71
C GLY A 87 5.43 -0.58 2.13
N HIS A 88 5.58 0.63 1.59
CA HIS A 88 4.54 1.31 0.82
C HIS A 88 5.16 2.19 -0.26
N GLY A 89 4.35 2.51 -1.27
CA GLY A 89 4.69 3.39 -2.38
C GLY A 89 3.57 4.39 -2.61
N GLY A 90 3.90 5.56 -3.13
CA GLY A 90 2.90 6.49 -3.62
C GLY A 90 3.51 7.57 -4.49
N ALA A 91 2.77 7.97 -5.52
CA ALA A 91 3.17 9.03 -6.43
C ALA A 91 2.21 10.22 -6.39
N LEU A 92 2.77 11.40 -6.58
CA LEU A 92 2.04 12.64 -6.82
C LEU A 92 2.69 13.35 -7.99
N VAL A 93 1.91 14.06 -8.79
CA VAL A 93 2.46 14.87 -9.89
C VAL A 93 2.25 16.36 -9.69
N MET A 94 1.64 16.81 -8.60
CA MET A 94 1.36 18.23 -8.37
C MET A 94 1.72 18.67 -6.94
N PRO A 95 2.32 19.86 -6.76
CA PRO A 95 2.81 20.76 -7.81
C PRO A 95 4.09 20.26 -8.48
N PHE A 96 4.79 19.31 -7.86
CA PHE A 96 5.98 18.64 -8.38
C PHE A 96 5.75 17.14 -8.48
N SER A 97 6.45 16.50 -9.42
CA SER A 97 6.49 15.04 -9.53
C SER A 97 7.25 14.45 -8.35
N GLN A 98 6.58 13.63 -7.56
CA GLN A 98 7.05 13.09 -6.30
C GLN A 98 6.73 11.61 -6.22
N VAL A 99 7.65 10.84 -5.66
CA VAL A 99 7.46 9.43 -5.28
C VAL A 99 7.88 9.27 -3.83
N GLN A 100 7.04 8.65 -3.00
CA GLN A 100 7.31 8.37 -1.60
C GLN A 100 7.44 6.87 -1.41
N LEU A 101 8.54 6.43 -0.81
CA LEU A 101 8.82 5.01 -0.61
C LEU A 101 9.07 4.74 0.89
N GLY A 102 8.30 3.80 1.43
CA GLY A 102 8.57 3.16 2.70
C GLY A 102 9.57 2.02 2.50
N VAL A 103 10.73 2.08 3.14
CA VAL A 103 11.82 1.11 2.94
C VAL A 103 11.61 -0.20 3.70
N ALA A 104 10.55 -0.35 4.49
CA ALA A 104 10.25 -1.60 5.17
C ALA A 104 9.92 -2.74 4.18
N PRO A 105 10.09 -4.02 4.56
CA PRO A 105 9.64 -5.15 3.75
C PRO A 105 8.13 -5.12 3.50
N TYR A 106 7.69 -5.62 2.34
CA TYR A 106 6.27 -5.73 2.00
C TYR A 106 5.60 -6.96 2.60
N SER A 107 4.26 -6.93 2.66
CA SER A 107 3.49 -8.10 3.04
C SER A 107 3.32 -8.99 1.82
N PHE A 108 3.66 -10.26 1.98
CA PHE A 108 3.32 -11.30 1.01
C PHE A 108 2.02 -12.03 1.38
N ALA A 109 1.22 -11.47 2.30
CA ALA A 109 -0.08 -12.02 2.65
C ALA A 109 -0.93 -12.22 1.38
N PHE A 110 -1.47 -13.43 1.24
CA PHE A 110 -2.26 -13.87 0.10
C PHE A 110 -1.60 -13.69 -1.28
N SER A 111 -0.28 -13.49 -1.36
CA SER A 111 0.44 -13.25 -2.61
C SER A 111 -0.08 -12.05 -3.42
N ILE A 112 -0.58 -11.02 -2.72
CA ILE A 112 -1.12 -9.80 -3.33
C ILE A 112 -0.01 -8.94 -3.96
N ILE A 113 1.19 -9.03 -3.40
CA ILE A 113 2.39 -8.38 -3.91
C ILE A 113 3.38 -9.49 -4.32
N PRO A 114 3.97 -9.41 -5.53
CA PRO A 114 4.97 -10.37 -5.98
C PRO A 114 6.22 -10.31 -5.09
N SER A 115 6.93 -11.43 -4.96
CA SER A 115 8.19 -11.52 -4.21
C SER A 115 9.42 -11.12 -5.05
N ASN A 116 9.25 -10.19 -5.99
CA ASN A 116 10.34 -9.68 -6.82
C ASN A 116 11.13 -8.58 -6.08
N GLU A 117 12.17 -8.03 -6.72
CA GLU A 117 12.99 -7.00 -6.10
C GLU A 117 12.15 -5.74 -5.83
N ARG A 118 12.15 -5.32 -4.55
CA ARG A 118 11.22 -4.34 -4.00
C ARG A 118 11.28 -2.98 -4.69
N PHE A 119 12.47 -2.42 -4.86
CA PHE A 119 12.60 -1.06 -5.37
C PHE A 119 12.37 -0.98 -6.87
N GLN A 120 12.81 -1.99 -7.62
CA GLN A 120 12.47 -2.15 -9.03
C GLN A 120 10.96 -2.24 -9.23
N TRP A 121 10.28 -3.10 -8.45
CA TRP A 121 8.82 -3.22 -8.48
C TRP A 121 8.13 -1.90 -8.17
N LEU A 122 8.55 -1.22 -7.08
CA LEU A 122 8.04 0.08 -6.67
C LEU A 122 8.20 1.14 -7.76
N PHE A 123 9.39 1.28 -8.33
CA PHE A 123 9.61 2.30 -9.35
C PHE A 123 8.89 1.97 -10.65
N ASN A 124 8.76 0.70 -11.04
CA ASN A 124 7.93 0.31 -12.19
C ASN A 124 6.46 0.73 -11.98
N HIS A 125 5.93 0.63 -10.75
CA HIS A 125 4.56 1.06 -10.43
C HIS A 125 4.44 2.59 -10.29
N GLU A 126 5.20 3.19 -9.38
CA GLU A 126 5.04 4.60 -9.01
C GLU A 126 5.50 5.57 -10.11
N LEU A 127 6.53 5.24 -10.88
CA LEU A 127 6.90 6.08 -12.04
C LEU A 127 5.90 5.94 -13.19
N THR A 128 5.16 4.84 -13.27
CA THR A 128 4.02 4.77 -14.21
C THR A 128 3.01 5.85 -13.87
N HIS A 129 2.64 6.04 -12.59
CA HIS A 129 1.75 7.12 -12.18
C HIS A 129 2.28 8.50 -12.57
N VAL A 130 3.58 8.74 -12.32
CA VAL A 130 4.23 9.99 -12.71
C VAL A 130 4.13 10.21 -14.22
N VAL A 131 4.53 9.23 -15.04
CA VAL A 131 4.56 9.37 -16.51
C VAL A 131 3.15 9.53 -17.07
N MET A 132 2.19 8.73 -16.61
CA MET A 132 0.81 8.76 -17.13
C MET A 132 0.06 10.03 -16.77
N ALA A 133 0.36 10.64 -15.62
CA ALA A 133 -0.31 11.85 -15.17
C ALA A 133 0.44 13.14 -15.52
N ASP A 134 1.77 13.12 -15.60
CA ASP A 134 2.58 14.31 -15.84
C ASP A 134 2.87 14.60 -17.31
N LYS A 135 2.98 13.57 -18.17
CA LYS A 135 3.29 13.78 -19.60
C LYS A 135 2.31 14.79 -20.22
N THR A 136 2.85 15.76 -20.95
CA THR A 136 2.09 16.91 -21.48
C THR A 136 1.92 16.89 -22.98
N ASN A 137 0.80 17.44 -23.42
CA ASN A 137 0.63 17.93 -24.79
C ASN A 137 0.87 19.48 -24.84
N PRO A 138 0.82 20.12 -26.03
CA PRO A 138 1.01 21.56 -26.17
C PRO A 138 0.03 22.42 -25.37
N GLN A 139 -1.22 21.98 -25.18
CA GLN A 139 -2.21 22.70 -24.39
C GLN A 139 -1.87 22.68 -22.91
N ASP A 140 -1.49 21.50 -22.39
CA ASP A 140 -1.07 21.34 -21.00
C ASP A 140 0.17 22.24 -20.73
N ARG A 141 1.13 22.29 -21.67
CA ARG A 141 2.31 23.18 -21.59
C ARG A 141 1.94 24.66 -21.62
N PHE A 142 1.00 25.07 -22.47
CA PHE A 142 0.51 26.44 -22.51
C PHE A 142 -0.03 26.88 -21.14
N PHE A 143 -0.91 26.08 -20.52
CA PHE A 143 -1.45 26.40 -19.21
C PHE A 143 -0.41 26.33 -18.09
N ARG A 144 0.52 25.35 -18.13
CA ARG A 144 1.63 25.29 -17.18
C ARG A 144 2.55 26.52 -17.28
N SER A 145 2.77 27.06 -18.48
CA SER A 145 3.52 28.29 -18.68
C SER A 145 2.77 29.50 -18.15
N LEU A 146 1.47 29.63 -18.49
CA LEU A 146 0.62 30.75 -18.06
C LEU A 146 0.47 30.80 -16.52
N LEU A 147 0.32 29.64 -15.89
CA LEU A 147 0.09 29.49 -14.45
C LEU A 147 1.38 29.24 -13.65
N GLN A 148 2.55 29.32 -14.31
CA GLN A 148 3.88 29.12 -13.71
C GLN A 148 4.06 27.77 -13.00
N GLY A 149 3.41 26.71 -13.52
CA GLY A 149 3.56 25.35 -13.02
C GLY A 149 2.27 24.55 -13.04
N LYS A 150 2.27 23.44 -12.29
CA LYS A 150 1.10 22.59 -12.08
C LYS A 150 0.33 23.06 -10.85
N ILE A 151 -0.96 23.31 -11.02
CA ILE A 151 -1.81 23.79 -9.92
C ILE A 151 -2.38 22.59 -9.16
N ARG A 152 -2.16 22.56 -7.84
CA ARG A 152 -2.80 21.57 -6.96
C ARG A 152 -4.19 22.05 -6.58
N ARG A 153 -5.17 21.13 -6.57
CA ARG A 153 -6.50 21.41 -6.03
C ARG A 153 -6.39 21.74 -4.54
N ASN A 154 -7.00 22.85 -4.15
CA ASN A 154 -7.24 23.29 -2.79
C ASN A 154 -8.74 23.29 -2.52
N GLU A 155 -9.18 22.64 -1.45
CA GLU A 155 -10.58 22.53 -1.05
C GLU A 155 -11.17 23.89 -0.63
N GLU A 156 -10.33 24.76 -0.04
CA GLU A 156 -10.73 26.13 0.35
C GLU A 156 -10.94 27.06 -0.85
N ASN A 157 -10.39 26.69 -2.02
CA ASN A 157 -10.57 27.43 -3.26
C ASN A 157 -11.01 26.48 -4.40
N PRO A 158 -12.32 26.22 -4.55
CA PRO A 158 -12.83 25.27 -5.53
C PRO A 158 -12.42 25.56 -6.99
N LEU A 159 -12.18 26.83 -7.35
CA LEU A 159 -11.71 27.20 -8.70
C LEU A 159 -10.34 26.61 -9.03
N SER A 160 -9.52 26.30 -8.01
CA SER A 160 -8.24 25.61 -8.19
C SER A 160 -8.39 24.24 -8.88
N ALA A 161 -9.55 23.58 -8.75
CA ALA A 161 -9.81 22.31 -9.45
C ALA A 161 -9.84 22.50 -10.98
N PHE A 162 -10.42 23.60 -11.46
CA PHE A 162 -10.43 23.93 -12.88
C PHE A 162 -9.02 24.18 -13.40
N TRP A 163 -8.24 25.02 -12.72
CA TRP A 163 -6.85 25.32 -13.09
C TRP A 163 -5.95 24.08 -13.01
N SER A 164 -6.18 23.24 -12.01
CA SER A 164 -5.48 21.96 -11.85
C SER A 164 -5.79 21.01 -13.01
N TYR A 165 -7.05 20.90 -13.43
CA TYR A 165 -7.44 20.10 -14.58
C TYR A 165 -6.79 20.59 -15.88
N LEU A 166 -6.65 21.90 -16.08
CA LEU A 166 -6.00 22.46 -17.27
C LEU A 166 -4.49 22.17 -17.34
N THR A 167 -3.83 21.99 -16.20
CA THR A 167 -2.38 21.74 -16.14
C THR A 167 -2.03 20.25 -16.04
N THR A 168 -2.92 19.44 -15.45
CA THR A 168 -2.70 18.01 -15.20
C THR A 168 -4.01 17.21 -15.35
N PRO A 169 -4.60 17.17 -16.55
CA PRO A 169 -5.95 16.63 -16.74
C PRO A 169 -6.04 15.13 -16.42
N ARG A 170 -4.97 14.36 -16.70
CA ARG A 170 -4.94 12.92 -16.49
C ARG A 170 -5.03 12.51 -15.03
N TRP A 171 -4.61 13.37 -14.09
CA TRP A 171 -4.75 13.12 -12.65
C TRP A 171 -6.21 12.97 -12.20
N TYR A 172 -7.16 13.47 -13.00
CA TYR A 172 -8.60 13.41 -12.72
C TYR A 172 -9.28 12.20 -13.36
N ALA A 173 -8.51 11.24 -13.89
CA ALA A 173 -9.08 9.96 -14.29
C ALA A 173 -9.43 9.10 -13.06
N PRO A 174 -10.36 8.14 -13.18
CA PRO A 174 -10.74 7.27 -12.07
C PRO A 174 -9.56 6.45 -11.52
N ARG A 175 -9.63 5.99 -10.27
CA ARG A 175 -8.50 5.30 -9.63
C ARG A 175 -8.10 4.03 -10.36
N TRP A 176 -9.07 3.26 -10.89
CA TRP A 176 -8.78 2.05 -11.66
C TRP A 176 -7.96 2.33 -12.93
N PHE A 177 -8.09 3.51 -13.53
CA PHE A 177 -7.34 3.89 -14.73
C PHE A 177 -5.85 4.02 -14.41
N HIS A 178 -5.54 4.61 -13.25
CA HIS A 178 -4.17 4.81 -12.77
C HIS A 178 -3.57 3.51 -12.24
N GLU A 179 -4.24 2.84 -11.30
CA GLU A 179 -3.69 1.62 -10.69
C GLU A 179 -3.64 0.46 -11.69
N GLY A 180 -4.58 0.39 -12.62
CA GLY A 180 -4.63 -0.66 -13.63
C GLY A 180 -3.44 -0.63 -14.58
N ILE A 181 -3.11 0.54 -15.14
CA ILE A 181 -1.91 0.67 -15.99
C ILE A 181 -0.63 0.49 -15.19
N ALA A 182 -0.58 0.97 -13.95
CA ALA A 182 0.61 0.81 -13.11
C ALA A 182 0.87 -0.68 -12.78
N CYS A 183 -0.15 -1.47 -12.45
CA CYS A 183 -0.02 -2.93 -12.26
C CYS A 183 0.36 -3.67 -13.55
N PHE A 184 -0.17 -3.22 -14.70
CA PHE A 184 0.19 -3.77 -16.00
C PHE A 184 1.65 -3.48 -16.35
N MET A 185 2.09 -2.23 -16.18
CA MET A 185 3.46 -1.79 -16.42
C MET A 185 4.46 -2.47 -15.49
N GLU A 186 4.14 -2.59 -14.21
CA GLU A 186 4.88 -3.39 -13.24
C GLU A 186 5.17 -4.80 -13.79
N THR A 187 4.12 -5.49 -14.20
CA THR A 187 4.20 -6.86 -14.71
C THR A 187 5.03 -6.93 -15.98
N TRP A 188 4.80 -6.00 -16.92
CA TRP A 188 5.50 -5.98 -18.20
C TRP A 188 7.00 -5.67 -18.02
N MET A 189 7.32 -4.63 -17.25
CA MET A 189 8.70 -4.21 -16.98
C MET A 189 9.49 -5.25 -16.17
N SER A 190 8.79 -6.13 -15.45
CA SER A 190 9.38 -7.26 -14.72
C SER A 190 9.33 -8.59 -15.49
N GLY A 191 9.21 -8.56 -16.83
CA GLY A 191 9.30 -9.76 -17.67
C GLY A 191 8.12 -10.74 -17.50
N GLY A 192 6.95 -10.23 -17.12
CA GLY A 192 5.75 -11.02 -16.85
C GLY A 192 5.53 -11.36 -15.38
N MET A 193 6.46 -11.01 -14.48
CA MET A 193 6.33 -11.23 -13.04
C MET A 193 5.75 -9.98 -12.35
N GLY A 194 4.44 -9.97 -12.12
CA GLY A 194 3.76 -8.88 -11.42
C GLY A 194 2.28 -9.19 -11.15
N ARG A 195 1.59 -8.24 -10.54
CA ARG A 195 0.20 -8.40 -10.08
C ARG A 195 -0.80 -8.78 -11.17
N ALA A 196 -0.60 -8.35 -12.42
CA ALA A 196 -1.51 -8.68 -13.52
C ALA A 196 -1.54 -10.19 -13.84
N MET A 197 -0.53 -10.94 -13.41
CA MET A 197 -0.42 -12.40 -13.53
C MET A 197 -0.50 -13.11 -12.17
N GLY A 198 -0.96 -12.39 -11.13
CA GLY A 198 -0.98 -12.87 -9.75
C GLY A 198 -2.08 -13.90 -9.48
N THR A 199 -1.78 -14.90 -8.65
CA THR A 199 -2.73 -15.95 -8.25
C THR A 199 -3.89 -15.41 -7.42
N TYR A 200 -3.66 -14.32 -6.68
CA TYR A 200 -4.69 -13.66 -5.88
C TYR A 200 -5.77 -13.01 -6.75
N ASP A 201 -5.37 -12.28 -7.80
CA ASP A 201 -6.30 -11.62 -8.72
C ASP A 201 -7.18 -12.65 -9.44
N GLU A 202 -6.56 -13.73 -9.94
CA GLU A 202 -7.28 -14.85 -10.54
C GLU A 202 -8.24 -15.54 -9.55
N MET A 203 -7.82 -15.74 -8.29
CA MET A 203 -8.69 -16.27 -7.24
C MET A 203 -9.87 -15.34 -6.96
N TYR A 204 -9.65 -14.03 -6.92
CA TYR A 204 -10.67 -13.02 -6.62
C TYR A 204 -11.79 -13.06 -7.67
N PHE A 205 -11.47 -12.93 -8.97
CA PHE A 205 -12.47 -12.98 -10.04
C PHE A 205 -13.18 -14.33 -10.13
N ARG A 206 -12.43 -15.44 -9.97
CA ARG A 206 -13.03 -16.78 -9.92
C ARG A 206 -14.03 -16.93 -8.77
N SER A 207 -13.72 -16.34 -7.60
CA SER A 207 -14.58 -16.42 -6.41
C SER A 207 -15.89 -15.66 -6.60
N ILE A 208 -15.85 -14.48 -7.24
CA ILE A 208 -17.04 -13.71 -7.61
C ILE A 208 -17.96 -14.55 -8.49
N VAL A 209 -17.40 -15.14 -9.55
CA VAL A 209 -18.16 -15.94 -10.52
C VAL A 209 -18.70 -17.21 -9.89
N ASN A 210 -17.89 -17.93 -9.10
CA ASN A 210 -18.33 -19.13 -8.37
C ASN A 210 -19.44 -18.83 -7.36
N GLY A 211 -19.40 -17.66 -6.72
CA GLY A 211 -20.43 -17.20 -5.80
C GLY A 211 -21.70 -16.68 -6.49
N GLY A 212 -21.76 -16.69 -7.83
CA GLY A 212 -22.89 -16.14 -8.59
C GLY A 212 -23.03 -14.62 -8.45
N GLN A 213 -21.98 -13.93 -8.01
CA GLN A 213 -22.00 -12.49 -7.79
C GLN A 213 -21.82 -11.73 -9.12
N ARG A 214 -22.22 -10.46 -9.10
CA ARG A 214 -22.08 -9.57 -10.26
C ARG A 214 -20.72 -8.89 -10.21
N LEU A 215 -20.03 -8.84 -11.35
CA LEU A 215 -18.88 -7.96 -11.54
C LEU A 215 -19.36 -6.50 -11.52
N TYR A 216 -18.57 -5.62 -10.92
CA TYR A 216 -18.90 -4.20 -10.88
C TYR A 216 -18.86 -3.58 -12.28
N SER A 217 -19.90 -2.81 -12.61
CA SER A 217 -19.89 -1.94 -13.78
C SER A 217 -18.87 -0.80 -13.60
N LEU A 218 -18.51 -0.11 -14.68
CA LEU A 218 -17.56 1.01 -14.63
C LEU A 218 -17.95 2.08 -13.58
N ILE A 219 -19.24 2.43 -13.50
CA ILE A 219 -19.76 3.39 -12.51
C ILE A 219 -19.93 2.71 -11.14
N GLY A 220 -20.40 1.46 -11.13
CA GLY A 220 -20.58 0.67 -9.92
C GLY A 220 -19.27 0.53 -9.14
N LEU A 221 -18.13 0.36 -9.83
CA LEU A 221 -16.81 0.25 -9.23
C LEU A 221 -16.44 1.50 -8.43
N GLU A 222 -16.68 2.69 -8.98
CA GLU A 222 -16.34 3.96 -8.35
C GLU A 222 -17.35 4.39 -7.27
N THR A 223 -18.49 3.70 -7.15
CA THR A 223 -19.56 4.00 -6.19
C THR A 223 -19.73 2.89 -5.14
N GLU A 224 -20.44 1.82 -5.49
CA GLU A 224 -20.63 0.63 -4.66
C GLU A 224 -19.31 -0.07 -4.36
N GLY A 225 -18.45 -0.21 -5.38
CA GLY A 225 -17.17 -0.89 -5.30
C GLY A 225 -16.20 -0.21 -4.34
N THR A 226 -16.20 1.12 -4.27
CA THR A 226 -15.44 1.91 -3.29
C THR A 226 -16.03 1.81 -1.88
N THR A 227 -17.36 1.68 -1.77
CA THR A 227 -18.08 1.66 -0.48
C THR A 227 -18.02 0.28 0.20
N ILE A 228 -17.97 -0.80 -0.58
CA ILE A 228 -17.96 -2.20 -0.12
C ILE A 228 -16.53 -2.79 -0.21
N ASP A 229 -15.52 -1.99 -0.56
CA ASP A 229 -14.13 -2.43 -0.60
C ASP A 229 -13.61 -2.76 0.81
N PHE A 230 -13.72 -4.03 1.19
CA PHE A 230 -13.19 -4.50 2.47
C PHE A 230 -11.66 -4.34 2.56
N GLN A 231 -10.98 -4.10 1.43
CA GLN A 231 -9.53 -3.89 1.31
C GLN A 231 -9.16 -2.43 0.95
N VAL A 232 -10.10 -1.49 1.08
CA VAL A 232 -9.89 -0.04 1.00
C VAL A 232 -9.08 0.40 -0.23
N GLY A 233 -9.70 0.31 -1.40
CA GLY A 233 -9.13 0.74 -2.69
C GLY A 233 -8.51 -0.39 -3.52
N ALA A 234 -8.46 -1.63 -3.01
CA ALA A 234 -7.95 -2.79 -3.75
C ALA A 234 -8.76 -3.07 -5.03
N ASN A 235 -10.07 -2.79 -5.03
CA ASN A 235 -10.91 -3.01 -6.20
C ASN A 235 -10.41 -2.21 -7.42
N ALA A 236 -9.85 -1.02 -7.22
CA ALA A 236 -9.25 -0.24 -8.30
C ALA A 236 -8.03 -0.94 -8.93
N TYR A 237 -7.20 -1.60 -8.13
CA TYR A 237 -6.07 -2.39 -8.61
C TYR A 237 -6.54 -3.65 -9.34
N LEU A 238 -7.45 -4.42 -8.74
CA LEU A 238 -7.94 -5.69 -9.28
C LEU A 238 -8.69 -5.48 -10.61
N TYR A 239 -9.76 -4.67 -10.61
CA TYR A 239 -10.55 -4.39 -11.82
C TYR A 239 -9.75 -3.60 -12.85
N GLY A 240 -8.96 -2.61 -12.41
CA GLY A 240 -8.11 -1.84 -13.31
C GLY A 240 -7.09 -2.73 -14.02
N SER A 241 -6.32 -3.53 -13.28
CA SER A 241 -5.29 -4.39 -13.86
C SER A 241 -5.90 -5.43 -14.81
N ARG A 242 -7.01 -6.04 -14.42
CA ARG A 242 -7.71 -7.03 -15.23
C ARG A 242 -8.26 -6.44 -16.53
N PHE A 243 -8.93 -5.29 -16.46
CA PHE A 243 -9.48 -4.62 -17.64
C PHE A 243 -8.37 -4.11 -18.59
N ILE A 244 -7.30 -3.51 -18.06
CA ILE A 244 -6.18 -3.03 -18.88
C ILE A 244 -5.45 -4.19 -19.57
N THR A 245 -5.27 -5.31 -18.86
CA THR A 245 -4.69 -6.53 -19.44
C THR A 245 -5.60 -7.11 -20.53
N TYR A 246 -6.93 -7.10 -20.33
CA TYR A 246 -7.89 -7.47 -21.36
C TYR A 246 -7.79 -6.59 -22.61
N LEU A 247 -7.65 -5.26 -22.45
CA LEU A 247 -7.45 -4.36 -23.60
C LEU A 247 -6.18 -4.69 -24.37
N ALA A 248 -5.06 -4.93 -23.68
CA ALA A 248 -3.82 -5.33 -24.33
C ALA A 248 -3.97 -6.65 -25.10
N TYR A 249 -4.68 -7.62 -24.52
CA TYR A 249 -4.95 -8.92 -25.13
C TYR A 249 -5.88 -8.83 -26.35
N ALA A 250 -7.03 -8.15 -26.20
CA ALA A 250 -8.09 -8.13 -27.20
C ALA A 250 -7.86 -7.12 -28.34
N GLU A 251 -7.22 -5.99 -28.04
CA GLU A 251 -7.10 -4.84 -28.95
C GLU A 251 -5.65 -4.51 -29.33
N GLY A 252 -4.68 -5.21 -28.73
CA GLY A 252 -3.26 -5.02 -28.98
C GLY A 252 -2.66 -3.88 -28.18
N VAL A 253 -1.36 -4.01 -27.92
CA VAL A 253 -0.66 -3.10 -27.00
C VAL A 253 -0.43 -1.70 -27.56
N ASP A 254 -0.41 -1.54 -28.88
CA ASP A 254 -0.25 -0.24 -29.53
C ASP A 254 -1.46 0.67 -29.29
N LYS A 255 -2.68 0.11 -29.32
CA LYS A 255 -3.89 0.85 -28.94
C LYS A 255 -3.89 1.19 -27.46
N LEU A 256 -3.42 0.27 -26.61
CA LEU A 256 -3.27 0.57 -25.18
C LEU A 256 -2.29 1.74 -24.95
N LYS A 257 -1.15 1.75 -25.65
CA LYS A 257 -0.20 2.87 -25.61
C LYS A 257 -0.84 4.17 -26.09
N ALA A 258 -1.60 4.14 -27.19
CA ALA A 258 -2.30 5.32 -27.70
C ALA A 258 -3.38 5.84 -26.74
N PHE A 259 -4.02 4.96 -25.96
CA PHE A 259 -5.01 5.35 -24.95
C PHE A 259 -4.38 6.16 -23.81
N TYR A 260 -3.21 5.73 -23.32
CA TYR A 260 -2.55 6.37 -22.19
C TYR A 260 -1.67 7.56 -22.57
N SER A 261 -1.08 7.56 -23.76
CA SER A 261 -0.17 8.63 -24.19
C SER A 261 -0.88 10.00 -24.31
N ARG A 262 -0.25 11.05 -23.78
CA ARG A 262 -0.62 12.45 -24.04
C ARG A 262 0.07 12.99 -25.29
N SER A 263 -0.40 12.55 -26.46
CA SER A 263 0.01 13.11 -27.76
C SER A 263 -0.70 14.43 -28.07
N ASP A 264 -0.23 15.15 -29.09
CA ASP A 264 -0.79 16.44 -29.53
C ASP A 264 -2.29 16.35 -29.85
N SER A 265 -2.74 15.24 -30.45
CA SER A 265 -4.13 15.00 -30.81
C SER A 265 -4.97 14.33 -29.70
N SER A 266 -4.35 13.97 -28.58
CA SER A 266 -5.05 13.26 -27.50
C SER A 266 -6.01 14.15 -26.71
N LYS A 267 -7.07 13.57 -26.19
CA LYS A 267 -8.08 14.26 -25.37
C LYS A 267 -7.71 14.23 -23.89
N ALA A 268 -7.92 15.36 -23.20
CA ALA A 268 -7.69 15.53 -21.77
C ALA A 268 -8.55 14.56 -20.93
N PHE A 269 -9.84 14.43 -21.27
CA PHE A 269 -10.74 13.50 -20.58
C PHE A 269 -10.52 12.06 -21.05
N TYR A 270 -10.25 11.16 -20.12
CA TYR A 270 -9.85 9.77 -20.43
C TYR A 270 -10.88 9.03 -21.29
N ALA A 271 -12.19 9.16 -21.01
CA ALA A 271 -13.22 8.44 -21.76
C ALA A 271 -13.36 8.96 -23.21
N GLN A 272 -13.11 10.26 -23.44
CA GLN A 272 -13.04 10.81 -24.80
C GLN A 272 -11.82 10.28 -25.54
N GLN A 273 -10.66 10.18 -24.86
CA GLN A 273 -9.46 9.57 -25.46
C GLN A 273 -9.70 8.10 -25.78
N PHE A 274 -10.34 7.36 -24.87
CA PHE A 274 -10.71 5.96 -25.10
C PHE A 274 -11.55 5.83 -26.37
N LYS A 275 -12.61 6.64 -26.50
CA LYS A 275 -13.47 6.62 -27.68
C LYS A 275 -12.73 6.99 -28.97
N GLN A 276 -11.79 7.94 -28.91
CA GLN A 276 -10.96 8.30 -30.05
C GLN A 276 -10.06 7.14 -30.51
N VAL A 277 -9.49 6.37 -29.57
CA VAL A 277 -8.55 5.28 -29.88
C VAL A 277 -9.25 4.00 -30.31
N TYR A 278 -10.32 3.61 -29.59
CA TYR A 278 -11.01 2.34 -29.81
C TYR A 278 -12.26 2.45 -30.68
N GLY A 279 -12.70 3.68 -31.03
CA GLY A 279 -13.93 3.93 -31.78
C GLY A 279 -15.22 3.64 -31.01
N ARG A 280 -15.12 3.10 -29.78
CA ARG A 280 -16.22 2.62 -28.95
C ARG A 280 -16.19 3.30 -27.58
N SER A 281 -17.33 3.39 -26.91
CA SER A 281 -17.36 3.97 -25.56
C SER A 281 -16.70 3.01 -24.55
N ILE A 282 -16.02 3.55 -23.55
CA ILE A 282 -15.43 2.71 -22.49
C ILE A 282 -16.48 1.90 -21.73
N HIS A 283 -17.69 2.45 -21.55
CA HIS A 283 -18.81 1.72 -20.91
C HIS A 283 -19.19 0.46 -21.70
N GLN A 284 -19.21 0.55 -23.03
CA GLN A 284 -19.50 -0.59 -23.89
C GLN A 284 -18.42 -1.66 -23.76
N VAL A 285 -17.14 -1.28 -23.90
CA VAL A 285 -16.02 -2.24 -23.87
C VAL A 285 -15.85 -2.85 -22.47
N TRP A 286 -16.10 -2.08 -21.40
CA TRP A 286 -16.14 -2.63 -20.04
C TRP A 286 -17.22 -3.69 -19.87
N LYS A 287 -18.41 -3.47 -20.44
CA LYS A 287 -19.49 -4.46 -20.40
C LYS A 287 -19.12 -5.73 -21.15
N GLU A 288 -18.57 -5.60 -22.35
CA GLU A 288 -18.06 -6.73 -23.14
C GLU A 288 -16.98 -7.50 -22.37
N TRP A 289 -16.05 -6.80 -21.70
CA TRP A 289 -15.05 -7.41 -20.83
C TRP A 289 -15.68 -8.19 -19.67
N MET A 290 -16.68 -7.63 -18.98
CA MET A 290 -17.35 -8.36 -17.88
C MET A 290 -18.01 -9.65 -18.35
N GLU A 291 -18.59 -9.66 -19.55
CA GLU A 291 -19.18 -10.86 -20.15
C GLU A 291 -18.10 -11.88 -20.52
N TRP A 292 -16.98 -11.42 -21.09
CA TRP A 292 -15.81 -12.24 -21.40
C TRP A 292 -15.18 -12.84 -20.14
N GLU A 293 -14.93 -12.05 -19.10
CA GLU A 293 -14.31 -12.48 -17.83
C GLU A 293 -15.18 -13.52 -17.14
N ARG A 294 -16.51 -13.32 -17.12
CA ARG A 294 -17.45 -14.31 -16.59
C ARG A 294 -17.29 -15.65 -17.29
N LYS A 295 -17.32 -15.67 -18.62
CA LYS A 295 -17.18 -16.90 -19.41
C LYS A 295 -15.82 -17.57 -19.18
N PHE A 296 -14.75 -16.78 -19.17
CA PHE A 296 -13.39 -17.25 -18.88
C PHE A 296 -13.32 -17.97 -17.51
N GLN A 297 -13.90 -17.36 -16.48
CA GLN A 297 -13.92 -17.95 -15.14
C GLN A 297 -14.84 -19.16 -15.02
N GLU A 298 -15.96 -19.20 -15.73
CA GLU A 298 -16.84 -20.38 -15.81
C GLU A 298 -16.10 -21.58 -16.40
N GLU A 299 -15.31 -21.38 -17.47
CA GLU A 299 -14.46 -22.42 -18.06
C GLU A 299 -13.37 -22.89 -17.07
N ASN A 300 -12.71 -21.97 -16.36
CA ASN A 300 -11.74 -22.32 -15.31
C ASN A 300 -12.39 -23.11 -14.17
N LEU A 301 -13.59 -22.70 -13.74
CA LEU A 301 -14.36 -23.38 -12.70
C LEU A 301 -14.73 -24.80 -13.11
N ALA A 302 -15.15 -25.01 -14.36
CA ALA A 302 -15.46 -26.33 -14.89
C ALA A 302 -14.22 -27.25 -14.84
N ARG A 303 -13.04 -26.73 -15.17
CA ARG A 303 -11.78 -27.48 -15.12
C ARG A 303 -11.39 -27.87 -13.69
N ILE A 304 -11.45 -26.94 -12.73
CA ILE A 304 -11.03 -27.25 -11.36
C ILE A 304 -12.04 -28.14 -10.63
N LYS A 305 -13.32 -28.09 -11.00
CA LYS A 305 -14.37 -28.99 -10.47
C LYS A 305 -14.24 -30.44 -10.94
N ALA A 306 -13.34 -30.72 -11.89
CA ALA A 306 -12.99 -32.10 -12.26
C ALA A 306 -12.28 -32.86 -11.13
N TYR A 307 -11.74 -32.15 -10.13
CA TYR A 307 -11.12 -32.72 -8.94
C TYR A 307 -11.95 -32.40 -7.69
N PRO A 308 -12.19 -33.38 -6.80
CA PRO A 308 -12.95 -33.13 -5.57
C PRO A 308 -12.19 -32.17 -4.65
N LEU A 309 -12.92 -31.27 -4.00
CA LEU A 309 -12.35 -30.43 -2.95
C LEU A 309 -11.97 -31.29 -1.74
N SER A 310 -10.88 -30.93 -1.07
CA SER A 310 -10.54 -31.51 0.22
C SER A 310 -11.70 -31.31 1.21
N PRO A 311 -12.19 -32.38 1.87
CA PRO A 311 -13.27 -32.24 2.82
C PRO A 311 -12.81 -31.37 3.99
N PHE A 312 -13.67 -30.46 4.43
CA PHE A 312 -13.44 -29.63 5.60
C PHE A 312 -14.71 -29.56 6.44
N ARG A 313 -14.52 -29.32 7.75
CA ARG A 313 -15.60 -29.04 8.68
C ARG A 313 -15.57 -27.55 9.00
N SER A 314 -16.66 -26.83 8.74
CA SER A 314 -16.75 -25.44 9.21
C SER A 314 -16.75 -25.42 10.73
N LEU A 315 -15.90 -24.60 11.33
CA LEU A 315 -15.87 -24.40 12.78
C LEU A 315 -16.90 -23.37 13.21
N THR A 316 -17.24 -22.42 12.35
CA THR A 316 -18.18 -21.33 12.64
C THR A 316 -19.25 -21.25 11.57
N ASP A 317 -20.44 -20.79 11.94
CA ASP A 317 -21.57 -20.64 11.01
C ASP A 317 -21.45 -19.42 10.09
N LYS A 318 -20.53 -18.50 10.43
CA LYS A 318 -20.27 -17.27 9.68
C LYS A 318 -18.78 -17.09 9.42
N PRO A 319 -18.40 -16.46 8.29
CA PRO A 319 -17.03 -16.05 8.04
C PRO A 319 -16.52 -15.10 9.14
N LEU A 320 -15.26 -15.26 9.53
CA LEU A 320 -14.62 -14.44 10.56
C LEU A 320 -14.14 -13.08 10.05
N GLY A 321 -14.24 -12.81 8.75
CA GLY A 321 -13.61 -11.64 8.14
C GLY A 321 -12.09 -11.81 8.08
N ASN A 322 -11.35 -10.76 8.43
CA ASN A 322 -9.89 -10.81 8.45
C ASN A 322 -9.43 -11.48 9.75
N VAL A 323 -8.51 -12.43 9.65
CA VAL A 323 -8.12 -13.27 10.78
C VAL A 323 -6.60 -13.44 10.85
N SER A 324 -6.05 -13.51 12.06
CA SER A 324 -4.63 -13.80 12.24
C SER A 324 -4.29 -15.25 11.98
N LYS A 325 -2.99 -15.56 11.98
CA LYS A 325 -2.55 -16.94 12.21
C LYS A 325 -3.24 -17.49 13.47
N LEU A 326 -3.67 -18.74 13.37
CA LEU A 326 -4.34 -19.45 14.46
C LEU A 326 -3.30 -20.11 15.38
N ALA A 327 -3.56 -20.10 16.68
CA ALA A 327 -2.84 -20.92 17.65
C ALA A 327 -3.79 -21.95 18.26
N PHE A 328 -3.44 -23.24 18.16
CA PHE A 328 -4.29 -24.33 18.66
C PHE A 328 -3.75 -24.90 19.96
N ASN A 329 -4.63 -25.08 20.95
CA ASN A 329 -4.36 -25.83 22.16
C ASN A 329 -5.08 -27.18 22.11
N PRO A 330 -4.35 -28.30 21.88
CA PRO A 330 -4.97 -29.62 21.77
C PRO A 330 -5.53 -30.15 23.10
N SER A 331 -5.01 -29.72 24.26
CA SER A 331 -5.49 -30.23 25.55
C SER A 331 -6.84 -29.66 25.95
N THR A 332 -7.15 -28.44 25.49
CA THR A 332 -8.41 -27.75 25.80
C THR A 332 -9.39 -27.70 24.62
N GLY A 333 -8.95 -28.08 23.42
CA GLY A 333 -9.76 -27.98 22.20
C GLY A 333 -10.09 -26.53 21.81
N LYS A 334 -9.21 -25.58 22.18
CA LYS A 334 -9.39 -24.15 21.91
C LYS A 334 -8.44 -23.65 20.83
N LEU A 335 -8.95 -22.74 19.99
CA LEU A 335 -8.17 -21.95 19.04
C LEU A 335 -8.11 -20.50 19.51
N TYR A 336 -6.97 -19.86 19.31
CA TYR A 336 -6.79 -18.43 19.56
C TYR A 336 -6.47 -17.72 18.25
N ALA A 337 -7.19 -16.63 18.00
CA ALA A 337 -7.04 -15.82 16.80
C ALA A 337 -7.41 -14.37 17.09
N ALA A 338 -6.80 -13.43 16.39
CA ALA A 338 -7.38 -12.11 16.26
C ALA A 338 -8.35 -12.07 15.08
N ILE A 339 -9.47 -11.41 15.30
CA ILE A 339 -10.58 -11.33 14.36
C ILE A 339 -10.91 -9.85 14.15
N ASN A 340 -10.94 -9.44 12.89
CA ASN A 340 -11.32 -8.10 12.47
C ASN A 340 -12.54 -8.20 11.54
N TYR A 341 -13.72 -8.01 12.14
CA TYR A 341 -14.99 -7.98 11.44
C TYR A 341 -15.30 -6.56 10.94
N PRO A 342 -15.98 -6.41 9.79
CA PRO A 342 -16.58 -5.14 9.41
C PRO A 342 -17.54 -4.63 10.47
N GLY A 343 -17.35 -3.38 10.92
CA GLY A 343 -18.26 -2.70 11.86
C GLY A 343 -18.19 -3.15 13.32
N ILE A 344 -17.29 -4.08 13.68
CA ILE A 344 -17.06 -4.50 15.08
C ILE A 344 -15.61 -4.22 15.43
N LEU A 345 -15.37 -3.72 16.64
CA LEU A 345 -14.00 -3.51 17.14
C LEU A 345 -13.21 -4.83 17.06
N SER A 346 -12.04 -4.75 16.42
CA SER A 346 -11.10 -5.86 16.31
C SER A 346 -10.77 -6.45 17.67
N GLN A 347 -10.58 -7.77 17.71
CA GLN A 347 -10.51 -8.50 18.96
C GLN A 347 -9.63 -9.74 18.89
N VAL A 348 -8.87 -9.99 19.96
CA VAL A 348 -8.26 -11.31 20.21
C VAL A 348 -9.32 -12.20 20.85
N SER A 349 -9.54 -13.37 20.28
CA SER A 349 -10.64 -14.26 20.61
C SER A 349 -10.18 -15.69 20.79
N GLU A 350 -10.88 -16.39 21.69
CA GLU A 350 -10.88 -17.84 21.83
C GLU A 350 -12.04 -18.42 21.03
N ILE A 351 -11.81 -19.54 20.32
CA ILE A 351 -12.80 -20.27 19.55
C ILE A 351 -12.78 -21.72 20.02
N ASP A 352 -13.94 -22.23 20.42
CA ASP A 352 -14.12 -23.64 20.76
C ASP A 352 -14.24 -24.50 19.50
N VAL A 353 -13.36 -25.50 19.33
CA VAL A 353 -13.30 -26.29 18.10
C VAL A 353 -14.49 -27.24 17.93
N GLN A 354 -15.19 -27.58 19.01
CA GLN A 354 -16.34 -28.49 18.94
C GLN A 354 -17.63 -27.74 18.62
N SER A 355 -17.90 -26.67 19.38
CA SER A 355 -19.14 -25.89 19.33
C SER A 355 -19.08 -24.67 18.40
N GLY A 356 -17.89 -24.23 18.00
CA GLY A 356 -17.73 -23.00 17.22
C GLY A 356 -17.92 -21.71 18.02
N ARG A 357 -18.17 -21.81 19.33
CA ARG A 357 -18.43 -20.65 20.19
C ARG A 357 -17.20 -19.76 20.28
N ILE A 358 -17.40 -18.47 20.01
CA ILE A 358 -16.35 -17.44 20.08
C ILE A 358 -16.48 -16.66 21.39
N ARG A 359 -15.38 -16.54 22.12
CA ARG A 359 -15.25 -15.72 23.33
C ARG A 359 -14.19 -14.65 23.09
N LYS A 360 -14.59 -13.37 23.18
CA LYS A 360 -13.65 -12.25 23.15
C LYS A 360 -12.76 -12.30 24.39
N LEU A 361 -11.44 -12.23 24.20
CA LEU A 361 -10.46 -12.12 25.29
C LEU A 361 -10.06 -10.66 25.53
N ALA A 362 -9.77 -9.92 24.46
CA ALA A 362 -9.40 -8.50 24.52
C ALA A 362 -9.71 -7.77 23.19
N THR A 363 -9.69 -6.44 23.22
CA THR A 363 -9.65 -5.63 21.98
C THR A 363 -8.26 -5.67 21.36
N LEU A 364 -8.20 -5.61 20.03
CA LEU A 364 -7.00 -5.45 19.24
C LEU A 364 -6.94 -4.03 18.67
N ASP A 365 -5.91 -3.28 19.03
CA ASP A 365 -5.73 -1.90 18.58
C ASP A 365 -4.88 -1.85 17.29
N SER A 366 -5.38 -1.11 16.29
CA SER A 366 -4.74 -0.94 14.97
C SER A 366 -4.39 -2.27 14.29
N PRO A 367 -5.42 -3.05 13.89
CA PRO A 367 -5.23 -4.30 13.13
C PRO A 367 -4.68 -4.01 11.74
N GLU A 368 -4.02 -5.00 11.15
CA GLU A 368 -3.73 -5.03 9.72
C GLU A 368 -4.88 -5.62 8.92
N LEU A 369 -4.98 -5.20 7.67
CA LEU A 369 -6.09 -5.56 6.81
C LEU A 369 -6.12 -7.08 6.54
N TYR A 370 -5.00 -7.67 6.12
CA TYR A 370 -4.99 -9.05 5.63
C TYR A 370 -4.86 -10.12 6.72
N TYR A 371 -4.11 -9.81 7.78
CA TYR A 371 -3.75 -10.78 8.80
C TYR A 371 -4.10 -10.33 10.22
N SER A 372 -4.73 -9.17 10.40
CA SER A 372 -5.09 -8.58 11.71
C SER A 372 -3.91 -8.28 12.65
N THR A 373 -3.13 -9.28 13.05
CA THR A 373 -1.96 -9.17 13.94
C THR A 373 -1.05 -10.40 13.78
N HIS A 374 0.18 -10.31 14.27
CA HIS A 374 1.02 -11.49 14.47
C HIS A 374 0.77 -12.05 15.87
N LEU A 375 0.42 -13.34 15.96
CA LEU A 375 -0.02 -13.98 17.21
C LEU A 375 0.83 -15.21 17.55
N ALA A 376 1.17 -15.35 18.82
CA ALA A 376 1.79 -16.53 19.43
C ALA A 376 1.05 -16.92 20.72
N TYR A 377 1.17 -18.17 21.15
CA TYR A 377 0.47 -18.69 22.34
C TYR A 377 1.40 -19.52 23.21
N ASN A 378 1.32 -19.29 24.52
CA ASN A 378 1.94 -20.08 25.56
C ASN A 378 0.87 -20.91 26.28
N ALA A 379 0.90 -22.22 26.06
CA ALA A 379 -0.05 -23.15 26.66
C ALA A 379 0.17 -23.38 28.16
N ALA A 380 1.41 -23.26 28.65
CA ALA A 380 1.74 -23.54 30.05
C ALA A 380 1.18 -22.48 31.00
N ASP A 381 1.26 -21.21 30.61
CA ASP A 381 0.79 -20.09 31.40
C ASP A 381 -0.57 -19.54 30.91
N GLU A 382 -1.16 -20.16 29.88
CA GLU A 382 -2.40 -19.75 29.20
C GLU A 382 -2.41 -18.26 28.79
N LYS A 383 -1.39 -17.88 28.03
CA LYS A 383 -1.20 -16.49 27.57
C LYS A 383 -1.10 -16.40 26.07
N VAL A 384 -1.77 -15.39 25.50
CA VAL A 384 -1.67 -15.05 24.08
C VAL A 384 -0.82 -13.79 23.93
N TYR A 385 0.20 -13.88 23.09
CA TYR A 385 1.07 -12.77 22.70
C TYR A 385 0.68 -12.30 21.31
N PHE A 386 0.55 -11.00 21.11
CA PHE A 386 0.17 -10.45 19.82
C PHE A 386 0.73 -9.05 19.61
N THR A 387 0.68 -8.56 18.37
CA THR A 387 1.16 -7.23 18.01
C THR A 387 0.01 -6.22 17.88
N GLU A 388 0.23 -5.00 18.36
CA GLU A 388 -0.65 -3.84 18.13
C GLU A 388 0.11 -2.75 17.38
N GLN A 389 -0.61 -1.77 16.82
CA GLN A 389 -0.03 -0.72 15.98
C GLN A 389 0.66 -1.31 14.74
N ASN A 390 -0.04 -2.24 14.08
CA ASN A 390 0.56 -3.15 13.11
C ASN A 390 1.13 -2.48 11.85
N SER A 391 0.69 -1.26 11.54
CA SER A 391 1.19 -0.47 10.41
C SER A 391 2.35 0.46 10.79
N LYS A 392 2.46 0.88 12.06
CA LYS A 392 3.38 1.95 12.50
C LYS A 392 3.97 1.62 13.86
N PHE A 393 5.21 1.16 13.90
CA PHE A 393 5.96 0.90 15.13
C PHE A 393 5.26 -0.08 16.09
N ARG A 394 5.09 -1.30 15.61
CA ARG A 394 4.46 -2.44 16.28
C ARG A 394 4.92 -2.61 17.71
N SER A 395 3.95 -2.76 18.60
CA SER A 395 4.17 -3.05 20.01
C SER A 395 3.84 -4.50 20.31
N LEU A 396 4.58 -5.12 21.23
CA LEU A 396 4.27 -6.45 21.76
C LEU A 396 3.29 -6.33 22.93
N VAL A 397 2.22 -7.11 22.87
CA VAL A 397 1.12 -7.12 23.82
C VAL A 397 0.83 -8.55 24.27
N GLU A 398 0.38 -8.70 25.51
CA GLU A 398 -0.05 -9.95 26.12
C GLU A 398 -1.50 -9.83 26.57
N VAL A 399 -2.26 -10.92 26.43
CA VAL A 399 -3.54 -11.12 27.12
C VAL A 399 -3.51 -12.46 27.86
N ASP A 400 -3.93 -12.42 29.13
CA ASP A 400 -4.18 -13.60 29.94
C ASP A 400 -5.54 -14.21 29.56
N VAL A 401 -5.57 -15.50 29.18
CA VAL A 401 -6.78 -16.15 28.64
C VAL A 401 -7.89 -16.29 29.68
N ARG A 402 -7.54 -16.41 30.97
CA ARG A 402 -8.51 -16.62 32.04
C ARG A 402 -9.22 -15.33 32.41
N SER A 403 -8.45 -14.28 32.64
CA SER A 403 -8.93 -12.98 33.13
C SER A 403 -9.30 -12.01 32.02
N GLY A 404 -8.82 -12.21 30.79
CA GLY A 404 -8.94 -11.24 29.70
C GLY A 404 -8.11 -9.97 29.91
N ARG A 405 -7.21 -9.96 30.92
CA ARG A 405 -6.39 -8.79 31.22
C ARG A 405 -5.33 -8.59 30.13
N LYS A 406 -5.48 -7.52 29.35
CA LYS A 406 -4.52 -7.05 28.33
C LYS A 406 -3.43 -6.18 28.96
N LYS A 407 -2.17 -6.35 28.54
CA LYS A 407 -1.02 -5.52 28.93
C LYS A 407 -0.04 -5.36 27.76
N THR A 408 0.37 -4.13 27.47
CA THR A 408 1.54 -3.88 26.60
C THR A 408 2.81 -4.28 27.32
N LEU A 409 3.57 -5.21 26.73
CA LEU A 409 4.83 -5.71 27.30
C LEU A 409 6.00 -4.85 26.86
N HIS A 410 6.07 -4.53 25.58
CA HIS A 410 7.16 -3.75 25.00
C HIS A 410 6.61 -2.88 23.86
N PRO A 411 6.62 -1.54 24.00
CA PRO A 411 6.18 -0.64 22.93
C PRO A 411 7.20 -0.61 21.80
N MET A 412 6.74 -0.37 20.57
CA MET A 412 7.58 -0.04 19.40
C MET A 412 8.72 -1.03 19.12
N THR A 413 8.50 -2.32 19.39
CA THR A 413 9.43 -3.40 19.05
C THR A 413 9.67 -3.56 17.54
N ARG A 414 8.71 -3.10 16.71
CA ARG A 414 8.65 -3.34 15.26
C ARG A 414 8.76 -4.82 14.87
N THR A 415 8.45 -5.71 15.80
CA THR A 415 8.63 -7.16 15.64
C THR A 415 7.31 -7.84 15.35
N GLY A 416 7.24 -8.58 14.25
CA GLY A 416 6.10 -9.40 13.85
C GLY A 416 6.48 -10.88 13.75
N ASN A 417 5.63 -11.68 13.09
CA ASN A 417 5.83 -13.12 12.87
C ASN A 417 6.23 -13.89 14.14
N LEU A 418 5.48 -13.64 15.22
CA LEU A 418 5.79 -14.15 16.55
C LEU A 418 5.65 -15.68 16.65
N VAL A 419 6.56 -16.30 17.40
CA VAL A 419 6.50 -17.70 17.83
C VAL A 419 6.97 -17.78 19.29
N PHE A 420 6.32 -18.60 20.10
CA PHE A 420 6.70 -18.82 21.50
C PHE A 420 7.59 -20.06 21.63
N ASN A 421 8.71 -19.94 22.34
CA ASN A 421 9.59 -21.04 22.69
C ASN A 421 9.25 -21.57 24.10
N PRO A 422 8.71 -22.79 24.24
CA PRO A 422 8.35 -23.33 25.56
C PRO A 422 9.56 -23.71 26.42
N THR A 423 10.74 -23.91 25.84
CA THR A 423 11.93 -24.39 26.57
C THR A 423 12.50 -23.32 27.50
N ASP A 424 12.64 -22.09 27.00
CA ASP A 424 13.22 -20.96 27.75
C ASP A 424 12.22 -19.81 27.99
N LYS A 425 10.97 -19.99 27.55
CA LYS A 425 9.89 -19.00 27.60
C LYS A 425 10.17 -17.72 26.82
N SER A 426 11.06 -17.74 25.84
CA SER A 426 11.30 -16.60 24.95
C SER A 426 10.25 -16.50 23.84
N LEU A 427 10.06 -15.29 23.30
CA LEU A 427 9.38 -15.07 22.02
C LEU A 427 10.42 -14.87 20.93
N TRP A 428 10.19 -15.48 19.78
CA TRP A 428 10.96 -15.28 18.57
C TRP A 428 10.10 -14.50 17.58
N GLY A 429 10.71 -13.65 16.77
CA GLY A 429 9.99 -12.90 15.75
C GLY A 429 10.91 -12.26 14.73
N VAL A 430 10.33 -11.58 13.76
CA VAL A 430 11.07 -10.84 12.73
C VAL A 430 10.87 -9.35 12.96
N ARG A 431 11.96 -8.64 13.29
CA ARG A 431 11.97 -7.19 13.44
C ARG A 431 12.21 -6.52 12.09
N HIS A 432 11.35 -5.56 11.76
CA HIS A 432 11.57 -4.66 10.63
C HIS A 432 12.18 -3.35 11.15
N ASP A 433 13.41 -3.05 10.75
CA ASP A 433 14.04 -1.77 11.06
C ASP A 433 15.03 -1.37 9.97
N ASN A 434 14.95 -0.11 9.56
CA ASN A 434 15.79 0.51 8.54
C ASN A 434 15.77 -0.27 7.22
N GLY A 435 14.63 -0.85 6.87
CA GLY A 435 14.44 -1.70 5.71
C GLY A 435 15.01 -3.12 5.78
N ASN A 436 15.62 -3.50 6.91
CA ASN A 436 16.07 -4.86 7.17
C ASN A 436 14.97 -5.70 7.85
N ALA A 437 14.98 -7.00 7.58
CA ALA A 437 14.26 -8.00 8.33
C ALA A 437 15.26 -8.83 9.14
N THR A 438 15.19 -8.75 10.47
CA THR A 438 16.13 -9.44 11.37
C THR A 438 15.36 -10.42 12.25
N LEU A 439 15.79 -11.68 12.31
CA LEU A 439 15.30 -12.61 13.31
C LEU A 439 15.75 -12.13 14.68
N VAL A 440 14.84 -12.02 15.64
CA VAL A 440 15.14 -11.54 16.99
C VAL A 440 14.49 -12.45 18.03
N THR A 441 15.08 -12.45 19.21
CA THR A 441 14.52 -13.09 20.41
C THR A 441 14.16 -12.02 21.45
N LEU A 442 13.05 -12.24 22.15
CA LEU A 442 12.58 -11.45 23.27
C LEU A 442 12.52 -12.40 24.48
N PRO A 443 13.58 -12.47 25.30
CA PRO A 443 13.57 -13.29 26.50
C PRO A 443 12.59 -12.71 27.53
N ALA A 444 11.95 -13.56 28.34
CA ALA A 444 11.16 -13.09 29.48
C ALA A 444 12.03 -12.17 30.38
N PRO A 445 11.52 -11.01 30.85
CA PRO A 445 10.12 -10.56 30.86
C PRO A 445 9.66 -9.79 29.61
N TYR A 446 10.34 -9.97 28.48
CA TYR A 446 10.03 -9.41 27.16
C TYR A 446 10.29 -7.91 27.00
N ASP A 447 11.16 -7.34 27.84
CA ASP A 447 11.56 -5.93 27.84
C ASP A 447 12.83 -5.64 27.02
N LYS A 448 13.39 -6.67 26.36
CA LYS A 448 14.60 -6.58 25.54
C LYS A 448 14.41 -7.31 24.22
N ILE A 449 15.13 -6.83 23.19
CA ILE A 449 15.21 -7.44 21.86
C ILE A 449 16.66 -7.81 21.60
N VAL A 450 16.93 -9.09 21.37
CA VAL A 450 18.25 -9.65 21.11
C VAL A 450 18.30 -10.16 19.66
N PRO A 451 19.16 -9.60 18.79
CA PRO A 451 19.34 -10.06 17.41
C PRO A 451 19.93 -11.46 17.28
#